data_AF-A0A1J5CS62-F1
#
_entry.id   AF-A0A1J5CS62-F1
#
_cell.length_a   1.000
_cell.length_b   1.000
_cell.length_c   1.000
_cell.angle_alpha   90.00
_cell.angle_beta   90.00
_cell.angle_gamma   90.00
#
_symmetry.space_group_name_H-M   'P 1'
#
loop_
_entity.id
_entity.type
_entity.pdbx_description
1 polymer ?
#
loop_
_entity_poly.entity_id
_entity_poly.type
_entity_poly.pdbx_seq_one_letter_code
_entity_poly.pdbx_strand_id
1 'polypeptide(L)'
;MVDTFMEGIAPNVRDYVEENLSGLLNKYAEIVVESFEKFDDEEKADTLKKLKQANNKISKDYQQRLRNYIRANYVDPVMDVVVAGLPKDELATMAEALVNLTSFRRKVTMGTETVAGPIDVAVISKGDGFIWIKRKHYFKSELNPQFFAKYYKEAENERKGERTKR
;
A
#
# COMPACT_ATOMS: atom_id res chain seq x y z
N MET A 1 3.89 1.90 2.00
CA MET A 1 3.41 3.22 2.49
C MET A 1 1.91 3.30 2.34
N VAL A 2 1.37 2.92 1.19
CA VAL A 2 -0.05 2.56 1.07
C VAL A 2 -0.46 1.66 2.25
N ASP A 3 0.31 0.61 2.54
CA ASP A 3 0.09 -0.29 3.68
C ASP A 3 0.05 0.45 5.01
N THR A 4 0.94 1.42 5.22
CA THR A 4 0.99 2.24 6.44
C THR A 4 -0.21 3.15 6.60
N PHE A 5 -0.71 3.71 5.50
CA PHE A 5 -1.95 4.49 5.51
C PHE A 5 -3.15 3.60 5.81
N MET A 6 -3.22 2.41 5.19
CA MET A 6 -4.32 1.46 5.34
C MET A 6 -4.34 0.77 6.71
N GLU A 7 -3.17 0.41 7.25
CA GLU A 7 -3.04 -0.36 8.49
C GLU A 7 -2.77 0.53 9.72
N GLY A 8 -2.48 1.82 9.54
CA GLY A 8 -2.12 2.74 10.63
C GLY A 8 -0.74 2.51 11.25
N ILE A 9 -0.03 1.44 10.87
CA ILE A 9 1.32 1.11 11.34
C ILE A 9 2.22 0.76 10.15
N ALA A 10 3.48 1.17 10.20
CA ALA A 10 4.44 0.80 9.16
C ALA A 10 4.85 -0.67 9.33
N PRO A 11 4.88 -1.50 8.26
CA PRO A 11 5.20 -2.92 8.36
C PRO A 11 6.52 -3.20 9.09
N ASN A 12 7.57 -2.45 8.76
CA ASN A 12 8.87 -2.58 9.42
C ASN A 12 8.83 -2.23 10.92
N VAL A 13 7.94 -1.33 11.35
CA VAL A 13 7.76 -1.00 12.76
C VAL A 13 7.01 -2.13 13.46
N ARG A 14 5.96 -2.68 12.84
CA ARG A 14 5.26 -3.86 13.35
C ARG A 14 6.23 -5.03 13.54
N ASP A 15 7.00 -5.36 12.51
CA ASP A 15 7.94 -6.47 12.52
C ASP A 15 8.99 -6.27 13.64
N TYR A 16 9.54 -5.05 13.76
CA TYR A 16 10.47 -4.71 14.83
C TYR A 16 9.88 -4.89 16.24
N VAL A 17 8.64 -4.45 16.46
CA VAL A 17 7.96 -4.60 17.76
C VAL A 17 7.69 -6.07 18.08
N GLU A 18 7.24 -6.85 17.10
CA GLU A 18 6.95 -8.28 17.27
C GLU A 18 8.22 -9.11 17.54
N GLU A 19 9.30 -8.81 16.83
CA GLU A 19 10.62 -9.42 17.04
C GLU A 19 11.19 -9.05 18.41
N ASN A 20 11.11 -7.77 18.80
CA ASN A 20 11.58 -7.30 20.09
C ASN A 20 10.83 -7.97 21.24
N LEU A 21 9.50 -8.05 21.16
CA LEU A 21 8.68 -8.74 22.16
C LEU A 21 9.06 -10.22 22.28
N SER A 22 9.24 -10.91 21.15
CA SER A 22 9.64 -12.32 21.15
C SER A 22 11.04 -12.50 21.75
N GLY A 23 11.97 -11.60 21.44
CA GLY A 23 13.30 -11.56 22.05
C GLY A 23 13.27 -11.31 23.55
N LEU A 24 12.41 -10.39 24.02
CA LEU A 24 12.21 -10.10 25.44
C LEU A 24 11.67 -11.31 26.20
N LEU A 25 10.67 -12.02 25.64
CA LEU A 25 10.12 -13.23 26.25
C LEU A 25 11.18 -14.34 26.37
N ASN A 26 12.03 -14.50 25.34
CA ASN A 26 13.11 -15.48 25.37
C ASN A 26 14.18 -15.13 26.42
N LYS A 27 14.60 -13.86 26.51
CA LYS A 27 15.52 -13.40 27.56
C LYS A 27 14.92 -13.56 28.95
N TYR A 28 13.64 -13.26 29.11
CA TYR A 28 12.92 -13.47 30.36
C TYR A 28 12.94 -14.96 30.77
N ALA A 29 12.70 -15.87 29.83
CA ALA A 29 12.78 -17.31 30.11
C ALA A 29 14.19 -17.76 30.54
N GLU A 30 15.24 -17.21 29.93
CA GLU A 30 16.63 -17.49 30.32
C GLU A 30 16.90 -17.02 31.76
N ILE A 31 16.54 -15.77 32.09
CA ILE A 31 16.69 -15.21 33.45
C ILE A 31 15.93 -16.04 34.50
N VAL A 32 14.70 -16.46 34.19
CA VAL A 32 13.89 -17.29 35.09
C VAL A 32 14.56 -18.64 35.34
N VAL A 33 15.07 -19.30 34.30
CA VAL A 33 15.72 -20.62 34.44
C VAL A 33 17.04 -20.52 35.21
N GLU A 34 17.83 -19.47 34.96
CA GLU A 34 19.06 -19.19 35.69
C GLU A 34 18.82 -18.96 37.19
N SER A 35 17.66 -18.43 37.57
CA SER A 35 17.29 -18.20 38.98
C SER A 35 17.02 -19.49 39.78
N PHE A 36 16.86 -20.64 39.11
CA PHE A 36 16.68 -21.92 39.80
C PHE A 36 18.04 -22.52 40.22
N GLU A 37 18.49 -22.17 41.43
CA GLU A 37 19.77 -22.66 41.99
C GLU A 37 19.83 -24.18 42.20
N LYS A 38 18.68 -24.83 42.41
CA LYS A 38 18.58 -26.25 42.75
C LYS A 38 18.46 -27.19 41.54
N PHE A 39 18.28 -26.64 40.34
CA PHE A 39 18.13 -27.45 39.14
C PHE A 39 19.50 -27.80 38.59
N ASP A 40 19.67 -29.05 38.16
CA ASP A 40 20.84 -29.44 37.36
C ASP A 40 20.76 -28.87 35.92
N ASP A 41 21.83 -29.05 35.16
CA ASP A 41 21.93 -28.50 33.80
C ASP A 41 20.90 -29.12 32.83
N GLU A 42 20.51 -30.38 33.05
CA GLU A 42 19.53 -31.09 32.21
C GLU A 42 18.10 -30.59 32.50
N GLU A 43 17.75 -30.43 33.78
CA GLU A 43 16.49 -29.85 34.24
C GLU A 43 16.33 -28.40 33.77
N LYS A 44 17.41 -27.60 33.81
CA LYS A 44 17.42 -26.24 33.28
C LYS A 44 17.20 -26.23 31.78
N ALA A 45 17.88 -27.09 31.03
CA ALA A 45 17.72 -27.19 29.58
C ALA A 45 16.30 -27.60 29.17
N ASP A 46 15.70 -28.59 29.84
CA ASP A 46 14.33 -29.03 29.57
C ASP A 46 13.30 -27.95 29.94
N THR A 47 13.47 -27.29 31.08
CA THR A 47 12.60 -26.18 31.51
C THR A 47 12.68 -25.00 30.54
N LEU A 48 13.89 -24.62 30.12
CA LEU A 48 14.10 -23.55 29.14
C LEU A 48 13.43 -23.88 27.81
N LYS A 49 13.54 -25.14 27.35
CA LYS A 49 12.88 -25.60 26.13
C LYS A 49 11.36 -25.47 26.23
N LYS A 50 10.75 -25.91 27.34
CA LYS A 50 9.30 -25.80 27.60
C LYS A 50 8.85 -24.33 27.64
N LEU A 51 9.61 -23.45 28.30
CA LEU A 51 9.33 -22.02 28.34
C LEU A 51 9.43 -21.36 26.97
N LYS A 52 10.48 -21.66 26.18
CA LYS A 52 10.62 -21.15 24.80
C LYS A 52 9.47 -21.62 23.90
N GLN A 53 8.99 -22.86 24.07
CA GLN A 53 7.80 -23.34 23.36
C GLN A 53 6.53 -22.57 23.76
N ALA A 54 6.33 -22.32 25.06
CA ALA A 54 5.20 -21.52 25.54
C ALA A 54 5.27 -20.07 25.02
N ASN A 55 6.45 -19.44 25.08
CA ASN A 55 6.70 -18.11 24.56
C ASN A 55 6.36 -18.01 23.06
N ASN A 56 6.77 -18.98 22.25
CA ASN A 56 6.42 -19.00 20.83
C ASN A 56 4.91 -19.04 20.60
N LYS A 57 4.15 -19.77 21.44
CA LYS A 57 2.69 -19.78 21.37
C LYS A 57 2.09 -18.43 21.75
N ILE A 58 2.61 -17.81 22.82
CA ILE A 58 2.18 -16.48 23.27
C ILE A 58 2.47 -15.42 22.20
N SER A 59 3.68 -15.40 21.63
CA SER A 59 4.04 -14.49 20.54
C SER A 59 3.11 -14.65 19.34
N LYS A 60 2.81 -15.88 18.90
CA LYS A 60 1.87 -16.11 17.78
C LYS A 60 0.46 -15.61 18.08
N ASP A 61 -0.04 -15.85 19.29
CA ASP A 61 -1.35 -15.34 19.71
C ASP A 61 -1.38 -13.81 19.74
N TYR A 62 -0.35 -13.18 20.30
CA TYR A 62 -0.18 -11.73 20.30
C TYR A 62 -0.19 -11.16 18.87
N GLN A 63 0.62 -11.73 17.98
CA GLN A 63 0.68 -11.31 16.57
C GLN A 63 -0.69 -11.42 15.89
N GLN A 64 -1.43 -12.51 16.15
CA GLN A 64 -2.76 -12.68 15.57
C GLN A 64 -3.76 -11.66 16.12
N ARG A 65 -3.75 -11.40 17.43
CA ARG A 65 -4.62 -10.39 18.04
C ARG A 65 -4.31 -9.00 17.51
N LEU A 66 -3.03 -8.66 17.37
CA LEU A 66 -2.60 -7.38 16.81
C LEU A 66 -3.07 -7.23 15.37
N ARG A 67 -2.88 -8.25 14.52
CA ARG A 67 -3.39 -8.26 13.13
C ARG A 67 -4.91 -8.09 13.07
N ASN A 68 -5.66 -8.80 13.91
CA ASN A 68 -7.11 -8.69 13.97
C ASN A 68 -7.55 -7.28 14.41
N TYR A 69 -6.88 -6.70 15.40
CA TYR A 69 -7.15 -5.34 15.85
C TYR A 69 -6.87 -4.31 14.75
N ILE A 70 -5.72 -4.39 14.10
CA ILE A 70 -5.35 -3.51 12.99
C ILE A 70 -6.40 -3.60 11.88
N ARG A 71 -6.78 -4.83 11.51
CA ARG A 71 -7.76 -5.05 10.46
C ARG A 71 -9.11 -4.42 10.81
N ALA A 72 -9.66 -4.74 11.98
CA ALA A 72 -10.99 -4.28 12.38
C ALA A 72 -11.08 -2.75 12.59
N ASN A 73 -9.98 -2.09 13.01
CA ASN A 73 -10.01 -0.67 13.37
C ASN A 73 -9.43 0.26 12.30
N TYR A 74 -8.63 -0.24 11.37
CA TYR A 74 -7.96 0.60 10.35
C TYR A 74 -8.28 0.14 8.93
N VAL A 75 -8.15 -1.16 8.63
CA VAL A 75 -8.32 -1.67 7.26
C VAL A 75 -9.81 -1.72 6.88
N ASP A 76 -10.61 -2.41 7.69
CA ASP A 76 -12.02 -2.66 7.39
C ASP A 76 -12.81 -1.34 7.28
N PRO A 77 -12.63 -0.32 8.14
CA PRO A 77 -13.31 0.97 7.96
C PRO A 77 -13.01 1.68 6.63
N VAL A 78 -11.76 1.61 6.14
CA VAL A 78 -11.41 2.19 4.83
C VAL A 78 -12.03 1.37 3.70
N MET A 79 -11.99 0.04 3.82
CA MET A 79 -12.59 -0.86 2.85
C MET A 79 -14.12 -0.72 2.80
N ASP A 80 -14.77 -0.54 3.94
CA ASP A 80 -16.22 -0.34 4.04
C ASP A 80 -16.63 0.93 3.31
N VAL A 81 -15.88 2.03 3.45
CA VAL A 81 -16.16 3.26 2.71
C VAL A 81 -15.98 3.07 1.20
N VAL A 82 -14.95 2.35 0.78
CA VAL A 82 -14.72 2.00 -0.63
C VAL A 82 -15.84 1.12 -1.20
N VAL A 83 -16.28 0.12 -0.43
CA VAL A 83 -17.30 -0.86 -0.84
C VAL A 83 -18.72 -0.27 -0.76
N ALA A 84 -18.98 0.64 0.18
CA ALA A 84 -20.28 1.28 0.40
C ALA A 84 -20.69 2.24 -0.74
N GLY A 85 -19.86 2.40 -1.76
CA GLY A 85 -20.24 3.06 -3.00
C GLY A 85 -19.56 4.41 -3.20
N LEU A 86 -18.28 4.52 -2.83
CA LEU A 86 -17.48 5.69 -3.18
C LEU A 86 -17.60 5.94 -4.71
N PRO A 87 -17.92 7.17 -5.14
CA PRO A 87 -17.96 7.51 -6.56
C PRO A 87 -16.66 7.16 -7.28
N LYS A 88 -16.76 6.81 -8.56
CA LYS A 88 -15.61 6.35 -9.38
C LYS A 88 -14.47 7.36 -9.44
N ASP A 89 -14.82 8.64 -9.47
CA ASP A 89 -13.91 9.79 -9.48
C ASP A 89 -13.23 10.02 -8.12
N GLU A 90 -13.95 9.83 -7.01
CA GLU A 90 -13.35 9.88 -5.67
C GLU A 90 -12.37 8.72 -5.47
N LEU A 91 -12.69 7.53 -5.97
CA LEU A 91 -11.83 6.36 -5.88
C LEU A 91 -10.52 6.57 -6.65
N ALA A 92 -10.63 7.17 -7.84
CA ALA A 92 -9.48 7.58 -8.64
C ALA A 92 -8.63 8.64 -7.93
N THR A 93 -9.27 9.61 -7.27
CA THR A 93 -8.59 10.66 -6.50
C THR A 93 -7.84 10.09 -5.30
N MET A 94 -8.45 9.16 -4.57
CA MET A 94 -7.82 8.45 -3.46
C MET A 94 -6.58 7.67 -3.93
N ALA A 95 -6.70 6.93 -5.04
CA ALA A 95 -5.56 6.21 -5.62
C ALA A 95 -4.42 7.16 -6.00
N GLU A 96 -4.73 8.31 -6.61
CA GLU A 96 -3.74 9.34 -6.95
C GLU A 96 -3.03 9.87 -5.69
N ALA A 97 -3.80 10.19 -4.65
CA ALA A 97 -3.28 10.74 -3.40
C ALA A 97 -2.30 9.77 -2.71
N LEU A 98 -2.61 8.47 -2.70
CA LEU A 98 -1.75 7.44 -2.10
C LEU A 98 -0.40 7.29 -2.83
N VAL A 99 -0.42 7.36 -4.17
CA VAL A 99 0.80 7.32 -4.98
C VAL A 99 1.60 8.60 -4.79
N ASN A 100 0.95 9.77 -4.78
CA ASN A 100 1.57 11.06 -4.50
C ASN A 100 2.25 11.08 -3.13
N LEU A 101 1.60 10.55 -2.09
CA LEU A 101 2.17 10.46 -0.75
C LEU A 101 3.46 9.62 -0.77
N THR A 102 3.46 8.53 -1.53
CA THR A 102 4.64 7.66 -1.69
C THR A 102 5.79 8.40 -2.37
N SER A 103 5.52 9.10 -3.47
CA SER A 103 6.49 9.96 -4.14
C SER A 103 7.02 11.06 -3.23
N PHE A 104 6.15 11.72 -2.46
CA PHE A 104 6.52 12.79 -1.54
C PHE A 104 7.48 12.29 -0.46
N ARG A 105 7.20 11.15 0.19
CA ARG A 105 8.12 10.58 1.18
C ARG A 105 9.49 10.28 0.58
N ARG A 106 9.54 9.68 -0.62
CA ARG A 106 10.82 9.35 -1.27
C ARG A 106 11.67 10.61 -1.47
N LYS A 107 11.04 11.71 -1.90
CA LYS A 107 11.69 13.02 -2.04
C LYS A 107 12.26 13.56 -0.74
N VAL A 108 11.49 13.53 0.35
CA VAL A 108 11.92 14.12 1.64
C VAL A 108 12.87 13.22 2.44
N THR A 109 12.85 11.90 2.22
CA THR A 109 13.75 10.97 2.94
C THR A 109 15.04 10.63 2.19
N MET A 110 15.41 11.40 1.14
CA MET A 110 16.56 11.13 0.26
C MET A 110 16.62 9.68 -0.27
N GLY A 111 15.46 9.04 -0.45
CA GLY A 111 15.40 7.69 -1.02
C GLY A 111 15.49 7.73 -2.54
N THR A 112 15.89 6.64 -3.18
CA THR A 112 15.81 6.49 -4.64
C THR A 112 14.37 6.75 -5.09
N GLU A 113 14.17 7.71 -6.01
CA GLU A 113 12.85 8.05 -6.54
C GLU A 113 12.34 6.91 -7.45
N THR A 114 11.66 5.93 -6.87
CA THR A 114 11.06 4.81 -7.63
C THR A 114 9.74 5.19 -8.29
N VAL A 115 9.14 6.31 -7.91
CA VAL A 115 7.91 6.88 -8.48
C VAL A 115 8.09 8.39 -8.60
N ALA A 116 8.38 8.85 -9.82
CA ALA A 116 8.59 10.24 -10.18
C ALA A 116 7.75 10.63 -11.39
N GLY A 117 7.41 11.92 -11.49
CA GLY A 117 6.64 12.46 -12.60
C GLY A 117 5.12 12.47 -12.36
N PRO A 118 4.35 12.83 -13.40
CA PRO A 118 2.89 12.93 -13.32
C PRO A 118 2.25 11.55 -13.21
N ILE A 119 1.19 11.48 -12.40
CA ILE A 119 0.43 10.27 -12.15
C ILE A 119 -0.77 10.24 -13.10
N ASP A 120 -0.85 9.17 -13.89
CA ASP A 120 -1.99 8.87 -14.74
C ASP A 120 -2.92 7.89 -14.01
N VAL A 121 -4.22 8.16 -14.04
CA VAL A 121 -5.26 7.41 -13.33
C VAL A 121 -6.36 7.03 -14.30
N ALA A 122 -6.69 5.74 -14.34
CA ALA A 122 -7.80 5.19 -15.10
C ALA A 122 -8.74 4.41 -14.19
N VAL A 123 -10.02 4.39 -14.55
CA VAL A 123 -11.05 3.58 -13.94
C VAL A 123 -11.57 2.59 -14.97
N ILE A 124 -11.75 1.34 -14.54
CA ILE A 124 -12.43 0.30 -15.32
C ILE A 124 -13.71 -0.06 -14.58
N SER A 125 -14.85 0.10 -15.24
CA SER A 125 -16.15 -0.28 -14.69
C SER A 125 -16.97 -1.09 -15.70
N LYS A 126 -17.90 -1.92 -15.22
CA LYS A 126 -18.76 -2.72 -16.11
C LYS A 126 -19.65 -1.85 -17.00
N GLY A 127 -20.12 -0.71 -16.50
CA GLY A 127 -21.01 0.20 -17.25
C GLY A 127 -20.27 1.01 -18.32
N ASP A 128 -19.12 1.58 -17.97
CA ASP A 128 -18.46 2.58 -18.82
C ASP A 128 -17.19 2.06 -19.51
N GLY A 129 -16.78 0.83 -19.23
CA GLY A 129 -15.52 0.28 -19.72
C GLY A 129 -14.30 0.98 -19.10
N PHE A 130 -13.24 1.14 -19.90
CA PHE A 130 -12.00 1.80 -19.48
C PHE A 130 -12.07 3.31 -19.75
N ILE A 131 -11.82 4.12 -18.72
CA ILE A 131 -11.84 5.59 -18.80
C ILE A 131 -10.59 6.15 -18.12
N TRP A 132 -9.88 7.06 -18.78
CA TRP A 132 -8.86 7.89 -18.14
C TRP A 132 -9.53 8.99 -17.33
N ILE A 133 -9.35 8.98 -16.00
CA ILE A 133 -9.80 10.06 -15.11
C ILE A 133 -8.78 11.19 -15.11
N LYS A 134 -7.49 10.85 -15.14
CA LYS A 134 -6.38 11.79 -15.23
C LYS A 134 -5.30 11.22 -16.11
N ARG A 135 -4.83 12.01 -17.07
CA ARG A 135 -3.73 11.62 -17.94
C ARG A 135 -2.88 12.82 -18.29
N LYS A 136 -1.56 12.68 -18.23
CA LYS A 136 -0.64 13.66 -18.76
C LYS A 136 -0.81 13.71 -20.27
N HIS A 137 -1.38 14.80 -20.77
CA HIS A 137 -1.35 15.11 -22.19
C HIS A 137 -0.04 15.78 -22.54
N TYR A 138 0.49 15.51 -23.75
CA TYR A 138 1.69 16.17 -24.26
C TYR A 138 1.55 17.71 -24.23
N PHE A 139 0.35 18.20 -24.53
CA PHE A 139 -0.04 19.60 -24.33
C PHE A 139 -1.54 19.70 -24.01
N LYS A 140 -1.95 20.79 -23.37
CA LYS A 140 -3.38 21.13 -23.21
C LYS A 140 -3.93 21.62 -24.53
N SER A 141 -5.05 21.04 -24.96
CA SER A 141 -5.70 21.36 -26.23
C SER A 141 -6.13 22.83 -26.31
N GLU A 142 -6.64 23.36 -25.20
CA GLU A 142 -7.04 24.75 -25.01
C GLU A 142 -5.90 25.75 -25.25
N LEU A 143 -4.66 25.36 -24.95
CA LEU A 143 -3.47 26.20 -25.13
C LEU A 143 -2.88 26.10 -26.55
N ASN A 144 -3.32 25.12 -27.34
CA ASN A 144 -2.80 24.84 -28.68
C ASN A 144 -3.91 24.64 -29.71
N PRO A 145 -4.89 25.56 -29.84
CA PRO A 145 -6.02 25.40 -30.75
C PRO A 145 -5.60 25.27 -32.22
N GLN A 146 -4.47 25.88 -32.59
CA GLN A 146 -3.90 25.82 -33.94
C GLN A 146 -3.56 24.40 -34.40
N PHE A 147 -3.15 23.53 -33.47
CA PHE A 147 -2.81 22.14 -33.78
C PHE A 147 -4.04 21.38 -34.29
N PHE A 148 -5.17 21.49 -33.57
CA PHE A 148 -6.42 20.83 -33.94
C PHE A 148 -7.03 21.43 -35.21
N ALA A 149 -7.00 22.76 -35.37
CA ALA A 149 -7.53 23.42 -36.55
C ALA A 149 -6.83 22.96 -37.84
N LYS A 150 -5.51 22.68 -37.79
CA LYS A 150 -4.76 22.13 -38.92
C LYS A 150 -5.11 20.67 -39.18
N TYR A 151 -5.12 19.84 -38.14
CA TYR A 151 -5.38 18.40 -38.25
C TYR A 151 -6.81 18.10 -38.76
N TYR A 152 -7.82 18.82 -38.28
CA TYR A 152 -9.21 18.62 -38.73
C TYR A 152 -9.44 19.12 -40.17
N LYS A 153 -8.75 20.19 -40.61
CA LYS A 153 -8.80 20.65 -42.01
C LYS A 153 -8.16 19.66 -42.98
N GLU A 154 -7.04 19.04 -42.61
CA GLU A 154 -6.39 18.01 -43.43
C GLU A 154 -7.30 16.78 -43.59
N ALA A 155 -7.94 16.32 -42.50
CA ALA A 155 -8.89 15.20 -42.55
C ALA A 155 -10.15 15.49 -43.39
N GLU A 156 -10.66 16.72 -43.39
CA GLU A 156 -11.77 17.11 -44.28
C GLU A 156 -11.35 17.16 -45.75
N ASN A 157 -10.14 17.63 -46.05
CA ASN A 157 -9.62 17.69 -47.41
C ASN A 157 -9.36 16.29 -47.98
N GLU A 158 -8.87 15.36 -47.17
CA GLU A 158 -8.72 13.94 -47.55
C GLU A 158 -10.07 13.29 -47.87
N ARG A 159 -11.10 13.50 -47.03
CA ARG A 159 -12.46 12.99 -47.27
C ARG A 159 -13.13 13.59 -48.51
N LYS A 160 -12.85 14.86 -48.83
CA LYS A 160 -13.31 15.50 -50.07
C LYS A 160 -12.56 14.95 -51.29
N GLY A 161 -11.25 14.75 -51.19
CA GLY A 161 -10.43 14.14 -52.24
C GLY A 161 -10.85 12.73 -52.61
N GLU A 162 -11.25 11.90 -51.64
CA GLU A 162 -11.78 10.55 -51.89
C GLU A 162 -13.17 10.55 -52.54
N ARG A 163 -14.03 11.51 -52.18
CA ARG A 163 -15.36 11.67 -52.80
C ARG A 163 -15.31 12.17 -54.24
N THR A 164 -14.23 12.86 -54.63
CA THR A 164 -14.05 13.41 -56.00
C THR A 164 -13.38 12.39 -56.95
N LYS A 165 -12.92 11.25 -56.43
CA LYS A 165 -12.29 10.15 -57.19
C LYS A 165 -13.25 8.97 -57.47
N ARG A 166 -14.55 9.13 -57.21
CA ARG A 166 -15.61 8.17 -57.60
C ARG A 166 -16.44 8.72 -58.74
#